data_AF-A0AAW9DKQ5-F1
#
_entry.id   AF-A0AAW9DKQ5-F1
#
_cell.length_a   1.000
_cell.length_b   1.000
_cell.length_c   1.000
_cell.angle_alpha   90.00
_cell.angle_beta   90.00
_cell.angle_gamma   90.00
#
_symmetry.space_group_name_H-M   'P 1'
#
loop_
_entity.id
_entity.type
_entity.pdbx_description
1 polymer ?
#
loop_
_entity_poly.entity_id
_entity_poly.type
_entity_poly.pdbx_seq_one_letter_code
_entity_poly.pdbx_strand_id
1 'polypeptide(L)'
;MSAERIAALEAIPGWTWSVFSARWDDGIIALRAFVEREGHANIHSKHFEPDGFKLGNWLGSRRYEYRQGVLSAERIAALEAIPGWTWDAVGSEQWEKGIEALRAFVEREGHTSIRHKHVEPDGFKLGHWACARRTEYRQGNLSDKRIEELESIPGWTWNALKGSRQ
;
A
#
# COMPACT_ATOMS: atom_id res chain seq x y z
N MET A 1 -30.42 26.19 -0.90
CA MET A 1 -31.01 25.29 0.12
C MET A 1 -30.85 25.98 1.47
N SER A 2 -31.89 26.06 2.29
CA SER A 2 -31.81 26.68 3.63
C SER A 2 -31.18 25.72 4.65
N ALA A 3 -30.53 26.26 5.68
CA ALA A 3 -29.89 25.48 6.74
C ALA A 3 -30.86 24.54 7.47
N GLU A 4 -32.12 24.97 7.66
CA GLU A 4 -33.18 24.13 8.22
C GLU A 4 -33.47 22.87 7.40
N ARG A 5 -33.35 22.98 6.07
CA ARG A 5 -33.61 21.85 5.16
C ARG A 5 -32.47 20.82 5.16
N ILE A 6 -31.26 21.22 5.58
CA ILE A 6 -30.10 20.33 5.75
C ILE A 6 -30.24 19.55 7.07
N ALA A 7 -30.52 20.25 8.16
CA ALA A 7 -30.69 19.65 9.49
C ALA A 7 -31.86 18.64 9.54
N ALA A 8 -32.95 18.92 8.82
CA ALA A 8 -34.09 18.01 8.73
C ALA A 8 -33.77 16.69 8.00
N LEU A 9 -32.80 16.71 7.08
CA LEU A 9 -32.38 15.51 6.37
C LEU A 9 -31.37 14.68 7.20
N GLU A 10 -30.44 15.35 7.89
CA GLU A 10 -29.46 14.73 8.81
C GLU A 10 -30.10 14.04 10.03
N ALA A 11 -31.31 14.44 10.40
CA ALA A 11 -32.06 13.87 11.52
C ALA A 11 -32.73 12.51 11.20
N ILE A 12 -32.70 12.04 9.94
CA ILE A 12 -33.33 10.78 9.55
C ILE A 12 -32.37 9.60 9.85
N PRO A 13 -32.74 8.64 10.72
CA PRO A 13 -31.89 7.49 11.00
C PRO A 13 -31.65 6.65 9.74
N GLY A 14 -30.37 6.43 9.39
CA GLY A 14 -29.97 5.73 8.17
C GLY A 14 -29.95 6.59 6.90
N TRP A 15 -30.19 7.89 7.03
CA TRP A 15 -30.02 8.81 5.92
C TRP A 15 -28.55 9.19 5.76
N THR A 16 -28.12 9.18 4.51
CA THR A 16 -26.79 9.60 4.09
C THR A 16 -26.93 10.33 2.76
N TRP A 17 -26.13 11.38 2.56
CA TRP A 17 -26.07 12.14 1.32
C TRP A 17 -25.68 11.25 0.09
N SER A 18 -25.21 10.02 0.31
CA SER A 18 -24.93 9.04 -0.76
C SER A 18 -24.72 7.62 -0.22
N VAL A 19 -25.30 6.59 -0.83
CA VAL A 19 -24.97 5.16 -0.56
C VAL A 19 -23.48 4.85 -0.79
N PHE A 20 -22.78 5.71 -1.54
CA PHE A 20 -21.31 5.67 -1.71
C PHE A 20 -20.53 6.29 -0.54
N SER A 21 -21.17 7.07 0.34
CA SER A 21 -20.62 7.48 1.64
C SER A 21 -20.58 6.29 2.58
N ALA A 22 -21.65 5.48 2.67
CA ALA A 22 -21.71 4.35 3.61
C ALA A 22 -20.52 3.38 3.42
N ARG A 23 -20.23 2.98 2.18
CA ARG A 23 -19.06 2.12 1.87
C ARG A 23 -17.70 2.78 2.10
N TRP A 24 -17.65 4.11 2.10
CA TRP A 24 -16.44 4.86 2.43
C TRP A 24 -16.26 4.90 3.95
N ASP A 25 -17.32 5.25 4.67
CA ASP A 25 -17.37 5.35 6.12
C ASP A 25 -17.06 3.99 6.75
N ASP A 26 -17.67 2.90 6.25
CA ASP A 26 -17.36 1.52 6.66
C ASP A 26 -15.88 1.19 6.48
N GLY A 27 -15.28 1.59 5.35
CA GLY A 27 -13.88 1.33 5.07
C GLY A 27 -12.92 2.12 5.97
N ILE A 28 -13.25 3.37 6.29
CA ILE A 28 -12.49 4.18 7.24
C ILE A 28 -12.62 3.64 8.66
N ILE A 29 -13.82 3.23 9.08
CA ILE A 29 -14.06 2.61 10.39
C ILE A 29 -13.26 1.31 10.50
N ALA A 30 -13.36 0.43 9.49
CA ALA A 30 -12.61 -0.82 9.43
C ALA A 30 -11.09 -0.60 9.48
N LEU A 31 -10.58 0.38 8.73
CA LEU A 31 -9.16 0.71 8.76
C LEU A 31 -8.70 1.24 10.12
N ARG A 32 -9.49 2.11 10.77
CA ARG A 32 -9.17 2.61 12.13
C ARG A 32 -9.15 1.47 13.14
N ALA A 33 -10.16 0.61 13.12
CA ALA A 33 -10.23 -0.56 14.00
C ALA A 33 -9.05 -1.52 13.78
N PHE A 34 -8.64 -1.72 12.52
CA PHE A 34 -7.45 -2.52 12.20
C PHE A 34 -6.18 -1.89 12.78
N VAL A 35 -5.97 -0.58 12.59
CA VAL A 35 -4.78 0.11 13.11
C VAL A 35 -4.74 0.11 14.63
N GLU A 36 -5.89 0.27 15.30
CA GLU A 36 -5.99 0.19 16.76
C GLU A 36 -5.63 -1.21 17.27
N ARG A 37 -6.05 -2.26 16.56
CA ARG A 37 -5.80 -3.66 16.94
C ARG A 37 -4.37 -4.11 16.65
N GLU A 38 -3.82 -3.74 15.50
CA GLU A 38 -2.55 -4.28 14.99
C GLU A 38 -1.37 -3.29 15.15
N GLY A 39 -1.65 -2.02 15.45
CA GLY A 39 -0.64 -0.96 15.57
C GLY A 39 -0.07 -0.45 14.24
N HIS A 40 -0.54 -0.97 13.09
CA HIS A 40 -0.05 -0.58 11.77
C HIS A 40 -1.15 -0.58 10.70
N ALA A 41 -0.96 0.17 9.61
CA ALA A 41 -1.85 0.17 8.43
C ALA A 41 -1.37 -0.78 7.31
N ASN A 42 -0.67 -1.85 7.68
CA ASN A 42 -0.09 -2.83 6.76
C ASN A 42 -1.08 -3.95 6.39
N ILE A 43 -2.11 -3.63 5.60
CA ILE A 43 -3.17 -4.57 5.25
C ILE A 43 -2.82 -5.34 3.96
N HIS A 44 -2.81 -6.68 4.04
CA HIS A 44 -2.66 -7.53 2.86
C HIS A 44 -3.88 -7.40 1.93
N SER A 45 -3.67 -7.45 0.61
CA SER A 45 -4.72 -7.25 -0.41
C SER A 45 -5.93 -8.20 -0.29
N LYS A 46 -5.71 -9.39 0.31
CA LYS A 46 -6.74 -10.40 0.57
C LYS A 46 -7.26 -10.40 2.02
N HIS A 47 -7.00 -9.35 2.79
CA HIS A 47 -7.51 -9.24 4.16
C HIS A 47 -9.01 -8.93 4.19
N PHE A 48 -9.69 -9.53 5.16
CA PHE A 48 -11.10 -9.34 5.44
C PHE A 48 -11.27 -9.05 6.93
N GLU A 49 -12.14 -8.10 7.28
CA GLU A 49 -12.59 -7.96 8.66
C GLU A 49 -13.57 -9.10 9.03
N PRO A 50 -13.79 -9.38 10.33
CA PRO A 50 -14.65 -10.47 10.79
C PRO A 50 -16.10 -10.39 10.29
N ASP A 51 -16.59 -9.20 9.99
CA ASP A 51 -17.90 -8.94 9.40
C ASP A 51 -17.98 -9.23 7.89
N GLY A 52 -16.86 -9.67 7.29
CA GLY A 52 -16.74 -9.98 5.86
C GLY A 52 -16.32 -8.79 4.99
N PHE A 53 -16.08 -7.61 5.57
CA PHE A 53 -15.64 -6.46 4.81
C PHE A 53 -14.24 -6.68 4.20
N LYS A 54 -14.12 -6.54 2.88
CA LYS A 54 -12.88 -6.81 2.13
C LYS A 54 -11.90 -5.64 2.22
N LEU A 55 -11.42 -5.32 3.42
CA LEU A 55 -10.61 -4.13 3.68
C LEU A 55 -9.37 -4.05 2.76
N GLY A 56 -8.66 -5.17 2.54
CA GLY A 56 -7.51 -5.19 1.65
C GLY A 56 -7.83 -4.79 0.20
N ASN A 57 -8.98 -5.23 -0.31
CA ASN A 57 -9.44 -4.87 -1.65
C ASN A 57 -9.92 -3.41 -1.71
N TRP A 58 -10.63 -2.96 -0.68
CA TRP A 58 -11.10 -1.58 -0.56
C TRP A 58 -9.93 -0.59 -0.60
N LEU A 59 -8.86 -0.84 0.19
CA LEU A 59 -7.64 -0.01 0.19
C LEU A 59 -6.90 -0.07 -1.15
N GLY A 60 -6.88 -1.23 -1.81
CA GLY A 60 -6.34 -1.37 -3.17
C GLY A 60 -7.02 -0.43 -4.17
N SER A 61 -8.36 -0.33 -4.11
CA SER A 61 -9.13 0.59 -4.95
C SER A 61 -8.83 2.06 -4.62
N ARG A 62 -8.69 2.42 -3.34
CA ARG A 62 -8.34 3.79 -2.93
C ARG A 62 -6.95 4.21 -3.42
N ARG A 63 -5.96 3.33 -3.30
CA ARG A 63 -4.60 3.55 -3.84
C ARG A 63 -4.61 3.67 -5.36
N TYR A 64 -5.48 2.95 -6.06
CA TYR A 64 -5.66 3.10 -7.50
C TYR A 64 -6.27 4.47 -7.86
N GLU A 65 -7.39 4.84 -7.23
CA GLU A 65 -8.06 6.12 -7.45
C GLU A 65 -7.17 7.34 -7.14
N TYR A 66 -6.39 7.27 -6.06
CA TYR A 66 -5.41 8.31 -5.72
C TYR A 66 -4.42 8.56 -6.86
N ARG A 67 -3.87 7.49 -7.43
CA ARG A 67 -2.89 7.59 -8.53
C ARG A 67 -3.50 8.03 -9.86
N GLN A 68 -4.79 7.78 -10.06
CA GLN A 68 -5.52 8.33 -11.22
C GLN A 68 -5.91 9.80 -11.01
N GLY A 69 -5.67 10.38 -9.82
CA GLY A 69 -6.05 11.75 -9.51
C GLY A 69 -7.56 11.96 -9.38
N VAL A 70 -8.33 10.88 -9.18
CA VAL A 70 -9.81 10.93 -9.11
C VAL A 70 -10.35 10.85 -7.69
N LEU A 71 -9.48 10.65 -6.69
CA LEU A 71 -9.86 10.68 -5.28
C LEU A 71 -9.96 12.13 -4.78
N SER A 72 -11.04 12.49 -4.10
CA SER A 72 -11.22 13.86 -3.59
C SER A 72 -10.21 14.21 -2.50
N ALA A 73 -9.86 15.49 -2.39
CA ALA A 73 -8.93 15.98 -1.37
C ALA A 73 -9.37 15.62 0.06
N GLU A 74 -10.66 15.67 0.35
CA GLU A 74 -11.23 15.27 1.65
C GLU A 74 -10.97 13.79 1.96
N ARG A 75 -11.11 12.91 0.95
CA ARG A 75 -10.87 11.46 1.09
C ARG A 75 -9.39 11.14 1.23
N ILE A 76 -8.54 11.89 0.53
CA ILE A 76 -7.08 11.81 0.69
C ILE A 76 -6.69 12.17 2.12
N ALA A 77 -7.13 13.34 2.59
CA ALA A 77 -6.83 13.81 3.95
C ALA A 77 -7.36 12.85 5.03
N ALA A 78 -8.55 12.26 4.83
CA ALA A 78 -9.11 11.30 5.77
C ALA A 78 -8.28 10.01 5.89
N LEU A 79 -7.69 9.52 4.79
CA LEU A 79 -6.79 8.36 4.80
C LEU A 79 -5.41 8.73 5.37
N GLU A 80 -4.86 9.88 4.99
CA GLU A 80 -3.57 10.38 5.49
C GLU A 80 -3.58 10.72 6.98
N ALA A 81 -4.75 11.01 7.55
CA ALA A 81 -4.93 11.19 8.99
C ALA A 81 -4.84 9.86 9.79
N ILE A 82 -4.79 8.70 9.13
CA ILE A 82 -4.69 7.40 9.80
C ILE A 82 -3.21 7.08 10.09
N PRO A 83 -2.84 6.83 11.36
CA PRO A 83 -1.46 6.50 11.72
C PRO A 83 -0.92 5.31 10.93
N GLY A 84 0.29 5.46 10.38
CA GLY A 84 0.96 4.42 9.59
C GLY A 84 0.39 4.21 8.18
N TRP A 85 -0.61 4.99 7.74
CA TRP A 85 -1.11 4.93 6.38
C TRP A 85 -0.01 5.27 5.36
N THR A 86 -0.01 4.53 4.25
CA THR A 86 0.77 4.86 3.07
C THR A 86 0.00 4.49 1.81
N TRP A 87 0.18 5.33 0.78
CA TRP A 87 -0.31 5.10 -0.57
C TRP A 87 0.39 3.93 -1.27
N ASP A 88 1.52 3.49 -0.73
CA ASP A 88 2.20 2.28 -1.20
C ASP A 88 1.56 1.00 -0.63
N ALA A 89 1.59 -0.09 -1.40
CA ALA A 89 0.95 -1.35 -1.01
C ALA A 89 1.66 -2.07 0.15
N VAL A 90 2.97 -1.87 0.28
CA VAL A 90 3.77 -2.38 1.39
C VAL A 90 4.04 -1.24 2.36
N GLY A 91 3.84 -1.45 3.65
CA GLY A 91 4.10 -0.43 4.67
C GLY A 91 5.59 -0.28 4.99
N SER A 92 5.91 0.80 5.71
CA SER A 92 7.28 1.29 5.91
C SER A 92 8.22 0.26 6.53
N GLU A 93 7.80 -0.46 7.58
CA GLU A 93 8.66 -1.46 8.24
C GLU A 93 9.10 -2.58 7.30
N GLN A 94 8.16 -3.16 6.55
CA GLN A 94 8.46 -4.24 5.62
C GLN A 94 9.25 -3.74 4.40
N TRP A 95 9.10 -2.46 4.07
CA TRP A 95 9.91 -1.79 3.06
C TRP A 95 11.36 -1.63 3.52
N GLU A 96 11.57 -1.05 4.70
CA GLU A 96 12.88 -0.84 5.33
C GLU A 96 13.65 -2.15 5.47
N LYS A 97 13.00 -3.20 5.99
CA LYS A 97 13.57 -4.54 6.07
C LYS A 97 14.00 -5.07 4.70
N GLY A 98 13.21 -4.81 3.66
CA GLY A 98 13.53 -5.25 2.30
C GLY A 98 14.71 -4.49 1.69
N ILE A 99 14.81 -3.19 1.96
CA ILE A 99 15.93 -2.34 1.56
C ILE A 99 17.21 -2.78 2.27
N GLU A 100 17.17 -3.03 3.57
CA GLU A 100 18.31 -3.53 4.33
C GLU A 100 18.80 -4.88 3.80
N ALA A 101 17.90 -5.84 3.61
CA ALA A 101 18.22 -7.15 3.04
C ALA A 101 18.81 -7.03 1.63
N LEU A 102 18.30 -6.12 0.80
CA LEU A 102 18.83 -5.87 -0.54
C LEU A 102 20.24 -5.26 -0.49
N ARG A 103 20.49 -4.31 0.40
CA ARG A 103 21.83 -3.72 0.61
C ARG A 103 22.83 -4.77 1.07
N ALA A 104 22.48 -5.58 2.06
CA ALA A 104 23.32 -6.67 2.55
C ALA A 104 23.62 -7.71 1.45
N PHE A 105 22.63 -8.02 0.59
CA PHE A 105 22.85 -8.91 -0.55
C PHE A 105 23.82 -8.31 -1.57
N VAL A 106 23.69 -7.02 -1.89
CA VAL A 106 24.59 -6.33 -2.83
C VAL A 106 26.01 -6.24 -2.28
N GLU A 107 26.17 -5.98 -0.97
CA GLU A 107 27.48 -6.00 -0.32
C GLU A 107 28.15 -7.37 -0.39
N ARG A 108 27.38 -8.45 -0.22
CA ARG A 108 27.89 -9.83 -0.26
C ARG A 108 28.17 -10.35 -1.67
N GLU A 109 27.31 -10.06 -2.64
CA GLU A 109 27.33 -10.69 -3.97
C GLU A 109 27.78 -9.72 -5.09
N GLY A 110 27.81 -8.41 -4.84
CA GLY A 110 28.21 -7.39 -5.81
C GLY A 110 27.20 -7.11 -6.94
N HIS A 111 25.99 -7.67 -6.87
CA HIS A 111 24.97 -7.51 -7.91
C HIS A 111 23.53 -7.59 -7.36
N THR A 112 22.54 -7.09 -8.10
CA THR A 112 21.10 -7.22 -7.74
C THR A 112 20.37 -8.33 -8.52
N SER A 113 21.10 -9.29 -9.09
CA SER A 113 20.54 -10.43 -9.82
C SER A 113 20.06 -11.53 -8.86
N ILE A 114 19.00 -11.21 -8.11
CA ILE A 114 18.46 -12.08 -7.08
C ILE A 114 17.52 -13.11 -7.71
N ARG A 115 17.76 -14.40 -7.45
CA ARG A 115 16.86 -15.48 -7.89
C ARG A 115 15.49 -15.32 -7.23
N HIS A 116 14.40 -15.57 -7.96
CA HIS A 116 13.03 -15.39 -7.45
C HIS A 116 12.74 -16.11 -6.12
N LYS A 117 13.30 -17.32 -5.93
CA LYS A 117 13.12 -18.12 -4.70
C LYS A 117 14.18 -17.88 -3.63
N HIS A 118 15.04 -16.87 -3.79
CA HIS A 118 16.08 -16.54 -2.81
C HIS A 118 15.47 -16.08 -1.50
N VAL A 119 16.02 -16.57 -0.40
CA VAL A 119 15.61 -16.29 0.98
C VAL A 119 16.87 -15.97 1.78
N GLU A 120 16.87 -14.86 2.48
CA GLU A 120 17.96 -14.50 3.40
C GLU A 120 17.97 -15.43 4.63
N PRO A 121 19.10 -15.53 5.37
CA PRO A 121 19.21 -16.41 6.54
C PRO A 121 18.17 -16.18 7.63
N ASP A 122 17.64 -14.95 7.75
CA ASP A 122 16.57 -14.57 8.68
C ASP A 122 15.16 -15.00 8.22
N GLY A 123 15.06 -15.72 7.10
CA GLY A 123 13.81 -16.17 6.50
C GLY A 123 13.15 -15.15 5.58
N PHE A 124 13.75 -13.98 5.36
CA PHE A 124 13.18 -12.96 4.50
C PHE A 124 13.28 -13.35 3.01
N LYS A 125 12.13 -13.40 2.32
CA LYS A 125 12.01 -13.82 0.91
C LYS A 125 12.44 -12.69 -0.05
N LEU A 126 13.70 -12.29 0.00
CA LEU A 126 14.25 -11.17 -0.76
C LEU A 126 14.03 -11.31 -2.28
N GLY A 127 14.12 -12.53 -2.83
CA GLY A 127 13.88 -12.76 -4.26
C GLY A 127 12.44 -12.44 -4.69
N HIS A 128 11.47 -12.79 -3.86
CA HIS A 128 10.06 -12.45 -4.09
C HIS A 128 9.82 -10.95 -3.89
N TRP A 129 10.41 -10.36 -2.84
CA TRP A 129 10.31 -8.92 -2.56
C TRP A 129 10.83 -8.08 -3.73
N ALA A 130 12.04 -8.35 -4.22
CA ALA A 130 12.62 -7.62 -5.35
C ALA A 130 11.79 -7.78 -6.65
N CYS A 131 11.25 -8.98 -6.90
CA CYS A 131 10.35 -9.22 -8.04
C CYS A 131 9.05 -8.40 -7.95
N ALA A 132 8.46 -8.33 -6.75
CA ALA A 132 7.26 -7.54 -6.48
C ALA A 132 7.52 -6.05 -6.74
N ARG A 133 8.63 -5.50 -6.23
CA ARG A 133 9.02 -4.09 -6.46
C ARG A 133 9.17 -3.75 -7.94
N ARG A 134 9.83 -4.61 -8.72
CA ARG A 134 9.94 -4.41 -10.17
C ARG A 134 8.58 -4.46 -10.88
N THR A 135 7.65 -5.27 -10.38
CA THR A 135 6.30 -5.37 -10.93
C THR A 135 5.47 -4.13 -10.59
N GLU A 136 5.55 -3.68 -9.34
CA GLU A 136 4.87 -2.46 -8.87
C GLU A 136 5.38 -1.22 -9.59
N TYR A 137 6.68 -1.11 -9.84
CA TYR A 137 7.25 -0.03 -10.67
C TYR A 137 6.61 0.01 -12.06
N ARG A 138 6.54 -1.13 -12.77
CA ARG A 138 5.92 -1.20 -14.10
C ARG A 138 4.42 -0.90 -14.10
N GLN A 139 3.76 -1.13 -12.96
CA GLN A 139 2.34 -0.84 -12.77
C GLN A 139 2.08 0.59 -12.26
N GLY A 140 3.14 1.38 -12.01
CA GLY A 140 3.03 2.70 -11.39
C GLY A 140 2.43 2.64 -9.97
N ASN A 141 2.74 1.58 -9.21
CA ASN A 141 2.26 1.35 -7.85
C ASN A 141 3.29 1.69 -6.77
N LEU A 142 4.45 2.26 -7.15
CA LEU A 142 5.46 2.76 -6.22
C LEU A 142 5.44 4.29 -6.20
N SER A 143 5.54 4.86 -5.00
CA SER A 143 5.80 6.29 -4.82
C SER A 143 7.19 6.68 -5.32
N ASP A 144 7.35 7.93 -5.75
CA ASP A 144 8.61 8.47 -6.25
C ASP A 144 9.75 8.30 -5.22
N LYS A 145 9.46 8.56 -3.94
CA LYS A 145 10.41 8.35 -2.84
C LYS A 145 10.97 6.91 -2.82
N ARG A 146 10.12 5.92 -3.05
CA ARG A 146 10.49 4.49 -3.04
C ARG A 146 11.23 4.07 -4.30
N ILE A 147 10.93 4.71 -5.42
CA ILE A 147 11.68 4.57 -6.66
C ILE A 147 13.09 5.07 -6.44
N GLU A 148 13.25 6.30 -5.94
CA GLU A 148 14.54 6.92 -5.65
C GLU A 148 15.38 6.07 -4.68
N GLU A 149 14.76 5.55 -3.61
CA GLU A 149 15.46 4.72 -2.64
C GLU A 149 15.99 3.42 -3.24
N LEU A 150 15.22 2.76 -4.13
CA LEU A 150 15.68 1.57 -4.84
C LEU A 150 16.77 1.90 -5.88
N GLU A 151 16.64 3.02 -6.59
CA GLU A 151 17.62 3.48 -7.58
C GLU A 151 18.95 3.92 -6.95
N SER A 152 18.94 4.31 -5.67
CA SER A 152 20.17 4.58 -4.91
C SER A 152 21.02 3.33 -4.63
N ILE A 153 20.45 2.12 -4.81
CA ILE A 153 21.16 0.86 -4.54
C ILE A 153 22.05 0.52 -5.74
N PRO A 154 23.38 0.37 -5.55
CA PRO A 154 24.29 0.06 -6.64
C PRO A 154 23.89 -1.20 -7.41
N GLY A 155 23.81 -1.06 -8.74
CA GLY A 155 23.47 -2.17 -9.63
C GLY A 155 21.98 -2.50 -9.72
N TRP A 156 21.09 -1.80 -9.00
CA TRP A 156 19.65 -2.01 -9.10
C TRP A 156 19.15 -1.75 -10.52
N THR A 157 18.29 -2.66 -10.98
CA THR A 157 17.66 -2.59 -12.30
C THR A 157 16.18 -2.98 -12.21
N TRP A 158 15.33 -2.17 -12.83
CA TRP A 158 13.89 -2.42 -12.96
C TRP A 158 13.56 -3.54 -13.96
N ASN A 159 14.43 -3.71 -14.94
CA ASN A 159 14.44 -4.82 -15.86
C ASN A 159 15.42 -5.85 -15.31
N ALA A 160 14.92 -7.02 -14.90
CA ALA A 160 15.79 -8.17 -14.72
C ALA A 160 16.35 -8.50 -16.11
N LEU A 161 17.50 -7.94 -16.47
CA LEU A 161 18.19 -8.31 -17.70
C LEU A 161 18.35 -9.83 -17.64
N LYS A 162 17.84 -10.50 -18.69
CA LYS A 162 18.11 -11.90 -18.96
C LYS A 162 19.61 -12.07 -18.81
N GLY A 163 20.05 -12.73 -17.75
CA GLY A 163 21.43 -13.17 -17.66
C GLY A 163 21.69 -14.04 -18.87
N SER A 164 22.34 -13.48 -19.87
CA SER A 164 23.02 -14.21 -20.93
C SER A 164 23.96 -15.17 -20.21
N ARG A 165 23.57 -16.45 -20.18
CA ARG A 165 24.51 -17.54 -19.96
C ARG A 165 25.47 -17.50 -21.15
N GLN A 166 26.72 -17.14 -20.90
CA GLN A 166 27.83 -17.74 -21.63
C GLN A 166 28.15 -19.09 -20.98
#